data_AF-A0A9N7PKD6-F1
#
_entry.id   AF-A0A9N7PKD6-F1
#
_cell.length_a   1.000
_cell.length_b   1.000
_cell.length_c   1.000
_cell.angle_alpha   90.00
_cell.angle_beta   90.00
_cell.angle_gamma   90.00
#
_symmetry.space_group_name_H-M   'P 1'
#
loop_
_entity.id
_entity.type
_entity.pdbx_description
1 polymer ?
#
loop_
_entity_poly.entity_id
_entity_poly.type
_entity_poly.pdbx_seq_one_letter_code
_entity_poly.pdbx_strand_id
1 'polypeptide(L)'
;MFNDNRGYCEHCKKIQPYILKGKKVTKDLNIGRIEVVEASAYCLVCNELIYSEKVREKNKKEVEIAIEKLQEEIEILHMLRSSKTSKLISDASDEKILEEIKSILRDKN
;
A
#
# COMPACT_ATOMS: atom_id res chain seq x y z
N MET A 1 -2.58 -30.15 3.21
CA MET A 1 -2.32 -29.81 1.80
C MET A 1 -0.84 -29.47 1.67
N PHE A 2 -0.04 -30.34 1.05
CA PHE A 2 1.37 -30.04 0.78
C PHE A 2 1.38 -28.95 -0.28
N ASN A 3 1.60 -27.69 0.11
CA ASN A 3 1.82 -26.63 -0.85
C ASN A 3 3.05 -27.03 -1.65
N ASP A 4 2.85 -27.25 -2.95
CA ASP A 4 3.87 -27.55 -3.94
C ASP A 4 4.78 -26.32 -4.11
N ASN A 5 5.55 -26.02 -3.07
CA ASN A 5 6.55 -24.96 -3.01
C ASN A 5 7.80 -25.45 -3.70
N ARG A 6 7.66 -25.82 -4.97
CA ARG A 6 8.73 -26.26 -5.83
C ARG A 6 8.88 -25.27 -6.98
N GLY A 7 10.10 -24.90 -7.31
CA GLY A 7 10.41 -23.97 -8.39
C GLY A 7 11.72 -24.35 -9.05
N TYR A 8 11.89 -23.94 -10.31
CA TYR A 8 13.15 -24.17 -11.01
C TYR A 8 14.23 -23.29 -10.40
N CYS A 9 15.32 -23.90 -9.93
CA CYS A 9 16.48 -23.18 -9.43
C CYS A 9 17.52 -23.09 -10.54
N GLU A 10 17.84 -21.87 -10.96
CA GLU A 10 18.85 -21.61 -12.00
C GLU A 10 20.25 -22.10 -11.62
N HIS A 11 20.57 -22.11 -10.32
CA HIS A 11 21.86 -22.59 -9.83
C HIS A 11 21.91 -24.13 -9.74
N CYS A 12 20.85 -24.78 -9.26
CA CYS A 12 20.80 -26.25 -9.19
C CYS A 12 20.46 -26.92 -10.53
N LYS A 13 19.99 -26.14 -11.53
CA LYS A 13 19.51 -26.60 -12.84
C LYS A 13 18.42 -27.67 -12.78
N LYS A 14 17.59 -27.64 -11.72
CA LYS A 14 16.44 -28.55 -11.54
C LYS A 14 15.36 -27.93 -10.66
N ILE A 15 14.18 -28.55 -10.67
CA ILE A 15 13.07 -28.22 -9.79
C ILE A 15 13.46 -28.58 -8.35
N GLN A 16 13.43 -27.58 -7.46
CA GLN A 16 13.79 -27.72 -6.05
C GLN A 16 12.69 -27.18 -5.15
N PRO A 17 12.56 -27.69 -3.92
CA PRO A 17 11.76 -27.03 -2.91
C PRO A 17 12.34 -25.65 -2.58
N TYR A 18 11.47 -24.70 -2.25
CA TYR A 18 11.86 -23.36 -1.85
C TYR A 18 11.24 -22.96 -0.50
N ILE A 19 11.90 -22.03 0.17
CA ILE A 19 11.39 -21.33 1.35
C ILE A 19 11.03 -19.90 0.98
N LEU A 20 10.03 -19.35 1.66
CA LEU A 20 9.63 -17.96 1.50
C LEU A 20 10.29 -17.12 2.59
N LYS A 21 10.88 -16.00 2.19
CA LYS A 21 11.34 -14.96 3.12
C LYS A 21 10.53 -13.70 2.86
N GLY A 22 9.91 -13.16 3.90
CA GLY A 22 9.19 -11.91 3.86
C GLY A 22 10.10 -10.73 4.19
N LYS A 23 9.96 -9.61 3.48
CA LYS A 23 10.63 -8.35 3.78
C LYS A 23 9.59 -7.24 3.77
N LYS A 24 9.59 -6.41 4.82
CA LYS A 24 8.82 -5.17 4.81
C LYS A 24 9.45 -4.19 3.83
N VAL A 25 8.65 -3.67 2.92
CA VAL A 25 9.05 -2.63 1.98
C VAL A 25 8.02 -1.52 1.99
N THR A 26 8.53 -0.31 1.82
CA THR A 26 7.71 0.88 1.68
C THR A 26 7.64 1.23 0.20
N LYS A 27 6.45 1.56 -0.29
CA LYS A 27 6.25 2.04 -1.66
C LYS A 27 5.59 3.41 -1.62
N ASP A 28 6.21 4.37 -2.28
CA ASP A 28 5.63 5.68 -2.52
C ASP A 28 4.76 5.61 -3.79
N LEU A 29 3.48 5.92 -3.64
CA LEU A 29 2.50 6.01 -4.72
C LEU A 29 2.06 7.47 -4.88
N ASN A 30 1.45 7.79 -6.03
CA ASN A 30 0.91 9.13 -6.27
C ASN A 30 -0.19 9.54 -5.26
N ILE A 31 -0.84 8.56 -4.62
CA ILE A 31 -1.91 8.77 -3.64
C ILE A 31 -1.42 8.75 -2.18
N GLY A 32 -0.16 8.42 -1.94
CA GLY A 32 0.40 8.30 -0.59
C GLY A 32 1.42 7.17 -0.47
N ARG A 33 1.85 6.90 0.75
CA ARG A 33 2.86 5.88 1.08
C ARG A 33 2.19 4.64 1.67
N ILE A 34 2.54 3.47 1.15
CA ILE A 34 2.08 2.18 1.69
C ILE A 34 3.25 1.34 2.21
N GLU A 35 2.98 0.53 3.24
CA GLU A 35 3.88 -0.49 3.73
C GLU A 35 3.32 -1.87 3.40
N VAL A 36 4.13 -2.72 2.76
CA VAL A 36 3.73 -4.08 2.38
C VAL A 36 4.81 -5.09 2.75
N VAL A 37 4.41 -6.34 2.96
CA VAL A 37 5.34 -7.46 3.15
C VAL A 37 5.51 -8.17 1.82
N GLU A 38 6.66 -7.98 1.18
CA GLU A 38 7.00 -8.73 -0.03
C GLU A 38 7.64 -10.07 0.32
N ALA A 39 7.13 -11.15 -0.28
CA ALA A 39 7.73 -12.47 -0.20
C ALA A 39 8.71 -12.70 -1.35
N SER A 40 9.79 -13.41 -1.07
CA SER A 40 10.75 -13.91 -2.06
C SER A 40 10.98 -15.39 -1.84
N ALA A 41 11.03 -16.18 -2.91
CA ALA A 41 11.33 -17.60 -2.84
C ALA A 41 12.84 -17.85 -2.95
N TYR A 42 13.37 -18.67 -2.06
CA TYR A 42 14.78 -19.07 -2.04
C TYR A 42 14.88 -20.59 -2.09
N CYS A 43 15.78 -21.11 -2.92
CA CYS A 43 16.06 -22.54 -3.02
C CYS A 43 16.44 -23.11 -1.66
N LEU A 44 15.80 -24.20 -1.23
CA LEU A 44 16.14 -24.84 0.05
C LEU A 44 17.55 -25.47 0.03
N VAL A 45 18.08 -25.79 -1.16
CA VAL A 45 19.37 -26.49 -1.31
C VAL A 45 20.56 -25.52 -1.40
N CYS A 46 20.48 -24.50 -2.26
CA CYS A 46 21.58 -23.55 -2.48
C CYS A 46 21.28 -22.15 -1.96
N ASN A 47 20.08 -21.90 -1.43
CA ASN A 47 19.64 -20.58 -0.93
C ASN A 47 19.68 -19.44 -1.97
N GLU A 48 19.74 -19.78 -3.26
CA GLU A 48 19.61 -18.83 -4.36
C GLU A 48 18.16 -18.41 -4.60
N LEU A 49 17.97 -17.20 -5.11
CA LEU A 49 16.65 -16.67 -5.44
C LEU A 49 15.99 -17.52 -6.55
N ILE A 50 14.74 -17.89 -6.33
CA ILE A 50 13.91 -18.61 -7.30
C ILE A 50 12.77 -17.69 -7.74
N TYR A 51 12.59 -17.58 -9.05
CA TYR A 51 11.38 -16.98 -9.59
C TYR A 51 10.19 -17.94 -9.38
N SER A 52 9.12 -17.43 -8.78
CA SER A 52 7.88 -18.16 -8.59
C SER A 52 6.70 -17.24 -8.91
N GLU A 53 5.92 -17.62 -9.92
CA GLU A 53 4.73 -16.88 -10.33
C GLU A 53 3.71 -16.77 -9.18
N LYS A 54 3.55 -17.85 -8.40
CA LYS A 54 2.71 -17.84 -7.19
C LYS A 54 3.15 -16.78 -6.17
N VAL A 55 4.46 -16.57 -6.02
CA VAL A 55 5.00 -15.55 -5.11
C VAL A 55 4.76 -14.15 -5.68
N ARG A 56 4.93 -13.98 -6.98
CA ARG A 56 4.62 -12.72 -7.67
C ARG A 56 3.14 -12.34 -7.52
N GLU A 57 2.23 -13.28 -7.75
CA GLU A 57 0.79 -13.07 -7.55
C GLU A 57 0.43 -12.73 -6.11
N LYS A 58 1.06 -13.41 -5.14
CA LYS A 58 0.88 -13.10 -3.72
C LYS A 58 1.30 -11.66 -3.42
N ASN A 59 2.49 -11.25 -3.86
CA ASN A 59 2.99 -9.88 -3.64
C ASN A 59 2.10 -8.84 -4.32
N LYS A 60 1.57 -9.15 -5.52
CA LYS A 60 0.62 -8.28 -6.22
C LYS A 60 -0.64 -8.05 -5.38
N LYS A 61 -1.24 -9.12 -4.84
CA LYS A 61 -2.43 -9.04 -3.97
C LYS A 61 -2.18 -8.22 -2.70
N GLU A 62 -1.03 -8.41 -2.06
CA GLU A 62 -0.65 -7.62 -0.87
C GLU A 62 -0.58 -6.12 -1.18
N VAL A 63 -0.04 -5.74 -2.35
CA VAL A 63 0.00 -4.35 -2.80
C VAL A 63 -1.40 -3.82 -3.12
N GLU A 64 -2.23 -4.60 -3.80
CA GLU A 64 -3.62 -4.20 -4.12
C GLU A 64 -4.43 -3.91 -2.86
N ILE A 65 -4.37 -4.80 -1.86
CA ILE A 65 -5.05 -4.61 -0.57
C ILE A 65 -4.55 -3.36 0.16
N ALA A 66 -3.25 -3.08 0.11
CA ALA A 66 -2.69 -1.89 0.74
C ALA A 66 -3.14 -0.59 0.03
N ILE A 67 -3.31 -0.63 -1.29
CA ILE A 67 -3.86 0.49 -2.06
C ILE A 67 -5.32 0.73 -1.71
N GLU A 68 -6.14 -0.32 -1.65
CA GLU A 68 -7.57 -0.22 -1.29
C GLU A 68 -7.76 0.42 0.08
N LYS A 69 -6.99 -0.02 1.09
CA LYS A 69 -7.01 0.59 2.43
C LYS A 69 -6.65 2.07 2.42
N LEU A 70 -5.62 2.45 1.66
CA LEU A 70 -5.23 3.85 1.54
C LEU A 70 -6.33 4.69 0.88
N GLN A 71 -7.03 4.14 -0.11
CA GLN A 71 -8.17 4.82 -0.74
C GLN A 71 -9.33 5.01 0.24
N GLU A 72 -9.67 3.99 1.03
CA GLU A 72 -10.68 4.08 2.09
C GLU A 72 -10.33 5.16 3.12
N GLU A 73 -9.08 5.21 3.58
CA GLU A 73 -8.59 6.24 4.51
C GLU A 73 -8.72 7.65 3.92
N ILE A 74 -8.36 7.83 2.64
CA ILE A 74 -8.51 9.11 1.93
C ILE A 74 -9.98 9.51 1.82
N GLU A 75 -10.88 8.56 1.54
CA GLU A 75 -12.30 8.83 1.42
C GLU A 75 -12.90 9.26 2.77
N ILE A 76 -12.55 8.59 3.86
CA ILE A 76 -12.93 8.97 5.22
C ILE A 76 -12.45 10.39 5.54
N LEU A 77 -11.19 10.70 5.22
CA LEU A 77 -10.64 12.05 5.41
C LEU A 77 -11.40 13.10 4.59
N HIS A 78 -11.82 12.77 3.37
CA HIS A 78 -12.62 13.65 2.54
C HIS A 78 -14.00 13.90 3.15
N MET A 79 -14.67 12.87 3.67
CA MET A 79 -15.95 13.00 4.38
C MET A 79 -15.83 13.83 5.66
N LEU A 80 -14.75 13.67 6.42
CA LEU A 80 -14.48 14.49 7.62
C LEU A 80 -14.23 15.96 7.26
N ARG A 81 -13.53 16.23 6.15
CA ARG A 81 -13.35 17.60 5.66
C ARG A 81 -14.67 18.20 5.21
N SER A 82 -15.46 17.48 4.41
CA SER A 82 -16.74 18.00 3.91
C SER A 82 -17.73 18.26 5.06
N SER A 83 -17.82 17.36 6.03
CA SER A 83 -18.67 17.54 7.21
C SER A 83 -18.23 18.71 8.10
N LYS A 84 -16.92 18.90 8.32
CA LYS A 84 -16.40 20.07 9.05
C LYS A 84 -16.74 21.38 8.32
N THR A 85 -16.58 21.42 7.00
CA THR A 85 -16.96 22.58 6.18
C THR A 85 -18.47 22.84 6.24
N SER A 86 -19.31 21.82 6.16
CA SER A 86 -20.77 21.97 6.27
C SER A 86 -21.21 22.48 7.63
N LYS A 87 -20.58 22.02 8.72
CA LYS A 87 -20.86 22.51 10.09
C LYS A 87 -20.38 23.95 10.32
N LEU A 88 -19.25 24.33 9.72
CA LEU A 88 -18.77 25.71 9.76
C LEU A 88 -19.71 26.64 8.99
N ILE A 89 -20.21 26.21 7.82
CA ILE A 89 -21.17 26.99 7.03
C ILE A 89 -22.54 27.11 7.74
N SER A 90 -22.94 26.11 8.54
CA SER A 90 -24.21 26.18 9.28
C SER A 90 -24.17 27.09 10.52
N ASP A 91 -23.00 27.26 11.14
CA ASP A 91 -22.86 27.92 12.45
C ASP A 91 -22.10 29.27 12.40
N ALA A 92 -21.57 29.68 11.25
CA ALA A 92 -20.76 30.89 11.10
C ALA A 92 -21.51 32.00 10.34
N SER A 93 -21.42 33.24 10.83
CA SER A 93 -21.79 34.43 10.04
C SER A 93 -20.84 34.57 8.85
N ASP A 94 -21.34 35.13 7.74
CA ASP A 94 -20.60 35.27 6.47
C ASP A 94 -19.19 35.87 6.62
N GLU A 95 -18.98 36.76 7.61
CA GLU A 95 -17.69 37.38 7.92
C GLU A 95 -16.63 36.39 8.43
N LYS A 96 -17.03 35.37 9.20
CA LYS A 96 -16.09 34.34 9.71
C LYS A 96 -15.66 33.38 8.61
N ILE A 97 -16.57 33.03 7.71
CA ILE A 97 -16.28 32.18 6.53
C ILE A 97 -15.26 32.90 5.62
N LEU A 98 -15.42 34.21 5.43
CA LEU A 98 -14.51 35.04 4.64
C LEU A 98 -13.09 35.13 5.21
N GLU A 99 -12.94 35.25 6.54
CA GLU A 99 -11.65 35.25 7.22
C GLU A 99 -10.90 33.92 7.05
N GLU A 100 -11.59 32.79 7.18
CA GLU A 100 -10.97 31.47 7.06
C GLU A 100 -10.61 31.11 5.62
N ILE A 101 -11.41 31.50 4.62
CA ILE A 101 -11.05 31.38 3.20
C ILE A 101 -9.76 32.17 2.92
N LYS A 102 -9.63 33.39 3.48
CA LYS A 102 -8.40 34.18 3.37
C LYS A 102 -7.21 33.50 4.04
N SER A 103 -7.40 32.83 5.18
CA SER A 103 -6.33 32.08 5.86
C SER A 103 -5.84 30.89 5.03
N ILE A 104 -6.75 30.07 4.51
CA ILE A 104 -6.41 28.89 3.68
C ILE A 104 -5.70 29.30 2.39
N LEU A 105 -6.08 30.44 1.80
CA LEU A 105 -5.42 30.98 0.60
C LEU A 105 -4.05 31.58 0.89
N ARG A 106 -3.80 32.06 2.12
CA ARG A 106 -2.48 32.59 2.53
C ARG A 106 -1.46 31.49 2.78
N ASP A 107 -1.88 30.33 3.30
CA ASP A 107 -0.99 29.19 3.57
C ASP A 107 -0.51 28.47 2.28
N LYS A 108 -0.98 28.90 1.10
CA LYS A 108 -0.57 28.38 -0.21
C LYS A 108 0.53 29.19 -0.92
N ASN A 109 1.02 30.28 -0.31
CA ASN A 109 2.15 31.08 -0.82
C ASN A 109 3.39 30.93 0.06
#